data_AF-A0A538EM03-F1
#
_entry.id   AF-A0A538EM03-F1
#
_cell.length_a   1.000
_cell.length_b   1.000
_cell.length_c   1.000
_cell.angle_alpha   90.00
_cell.angle_beta   90.00
_cell.angle_gamma   90.00
#
_symmetry.space_group_name_H-M   'P 1'
#
loop_
_entity.id
_entity.type
_entity.pdbx_description
1 polymer ?
#
loop_
_entity_poly.entity_id
_entity_poly.type
_entity_poly.pdbx_seq_one_letter_code
_entity_poly.pdbx_strand_id
1 'polypeptide(L)'
;MLLALAFTGAAAGAKQSCGARVLADWRDGRIDNTYPVACYRQALANLPEDVRVYSTAQSDITRALQARLGAAAASSGHRGEGGGGGVSPLLVVAITAAILVAAGSLAAAVR
;
A
#
# COMPACT_ATOMS: atom_id res chain seq x y z
N MET A 1 -20.94 -35.19 -10.71
CA MET A 1 -20.21 -34.32 -9.76
C MET A 1 -19.20 -35.20 -9.06
N LEU A 2 -17.90 -34.94 -8.96
CA LEU A 2 -17.17 -33.70 -8.80
C LEU A 2 -15.88 -33.71 -9.65
N LEU A 3 -15.56 -32.58 -10.25
CA LEU A 3 -14.29 -32.32 -10.91
C LEU A 3 -13.23 -32.11 -9.81
N ALA A 4 -12.25 -33.00 -9.72
CA ALA A 4 -11.15 -32.88 -8.77
C ALA A 4 -10.22 -31.74 -9.24
N LEU A 5 -10.27 -30.59 -8.56
CA LEU A 5 -9.25 -29.55 -8.70
C LEU A 5 -7.95 -30.06 -8.08
N ALA A 6 -7.03 -30.53 -8.92
CA ALA A 6 -5.64 -30.76 -8.53
C ALA A 6 -4.99 -29.40 -8.21
N PHE A 7 -5.02 -29.02 -6.94
CA PHE A 7 -4.22 -27.90 -6.44
C PHE A 7 -2.76 -28.36 -6.37
N THR A 8 -2.03 -28.21 -7.47
CA THR A 8 -0.56 -28.37 -7.48
C THR A 8 0.08 -27.18 -6.77
N GLY A 9 -0.10 -27.10 -5.45
CA GLY A 9 0.71 -26.25 -4.60
C GLY A 9 2.09 -26.87 -4.55
N ALA A 10 3.08 -26.24 -5.19
CA ALA A 10 4.46 -26.66 -5.10
C ALA A 10 4.88 -26.71 -3.62
N ALA A 11 5.01 -27.92 -3.08
CA ALA A 11 5.63 -28.17 -1.79
C ALA A 11 7.13 -27.90 -1.92
N ALA A 12 7.51 -26.62 -1.91
CA ALA A 12 8.90 -26.23 -1.71
C ALA A 12 9.26 -26.60 -0.26
N GLY A 13 10.22 -27.52 -0.10
CA GLY A 13 10.64 -28.10 1.17
C GLY A 13 10.83 -27.05 2.28
N ALA A 14 10.67 -27.51 3.53
CA ALA A 14 10.57 -26.78 4.80
C ALA A 14 11.58 -25.62 5.05
N LYS A 15 11.62 -24.63 4.16
CA LYS A 15 12.01 -23.26 4.45
C LYS A 15 10.92 -22.71 5.36
N GLN A 16 11.28 -22.10 6.49
CA GLN A 16 10.28 -21.40 7.29
C GLN A 16 9.45 -20.51 6.38
N SER A 17 8.13 -20.63 6.53
CA SER A 17 7.19 -19.85 5.75
C SER A 17 7.56 -18.37 5.87
N CYS A 18 7.48 -17.59 4.79
CA CYS A 18 8.08 -16.27 4.82
C CYS A 18 7.41 -15.32 5.83
N GLY A 19 6.13 -15.56 6.17
CA GLY A 19 5.47 -14.89 7.29
C GLY A 19 6.05 -15.26 8.65
N ALA A 20 6.49 -16.50 8.86
CA ALA A 20 7.16 -16.90 10.09
C ALA A 20 8.52 -16.20 10.27
N ARG A 21 9.21 -15.86 9.18
CA ARG A 21 10.44 -15.06 9.24
C ARG A 21 10.17 -13.61 9.65
N VAL A 22 9.13 -12.97 9.11
CA VAL A 22 8.69 -11.64 9.54
C VAL A 22 8.36 -11.62 11.04
N LEU A 23 7.66 -12.66 11.51
CA LEU A 23 7.29 -12.76 12.93
C LEU A 23 8.49 -13.01 13.84
N ALA A 24 9.45 -13.82 13.39
CA ALA A 24 10.70 -14.07 14.12
C ALA A 24 11.55 -12.81 14.23
N ASP A 25 11.65 -12.02 13.14
CA ASP A 25 12.29 -10.71 13.09
C ASP A 25 11.63 -9.79 14.11
N TRP A 26 10.31 -9.58 14.03
CA TRP A 26 9.61 -8.72 15.00
C TRP A 26 9.86 -9.11 16.48
N ARG A 27 10.00 -10.40 16.78
CA ARG A 27 10.22 -10.90 18.15
C ARG A 27 11.61 -10.53 18.71
N ASP A 28 12.59 -10.20 17.87
CA ASP A 28 13.88 -9.66 18.33
C ASP A 28 13.78 -8.21 18.82
N GLY A 29 12.64 -7.56 18.57
CA GLY A 29 12.33 -6.20 18.98
C GLY A 29 12.00 -5.28 17.81
N ARG A 30 12.40 -5.62 16.56
CA ARG A 30 12.02 -4.82 15.39
C ARG A 30 12.02 -5.62 14.09
N ILE A 31 11.33 -5.08 13.10
CA ILE A 31 11.44 -5.61 11.73
C ILE A 31 12.58 -4.86 11.03
N ASP A 32 13.78 -5.46 11.09
CA ASP A 32 14.99 -4.99 10.42
C ASP A 32 15.02 -5.38 8.94
N ASN A 33 14.48 -6.55 8.66
CA ASN A 33 14.60 -7.16 7.35
C ASN A 33 13.50 -6.71 6.39
N THR A 34 13.84 -6.84 5.11
CA THR A 34 12.95 -6.51 4.01
C THR A 34 12.27 -7.75 3.48
N TYR A 35 10.95 -7.78 3.53
CA TYR A 35 10.17 -8.89 3.03
C TYR A 35 9.24 -8.47 1.88
N PRO A 36 8.82 -9.41 1.01
CA PRO A 36 7.74 -9.15 0.07
C PRO A 36 6.41 -8.84 0.77
N VAL A 37 5.54 -8.06 0.12
CA VAL A 37 4.19 -7.71 0.61
C VAL A 37 3.40 -8.95 1.04
N ALA A 38 3.48 -10.03 0.28
CA ALA A 38 2.79 -11.28 0.58
C ALA A 38 3.19 -11.88 1.93
N CYS A 39 4.44 -11.71 2.35
CA CYS A 39 4.95 -12.28 3.60
C CYS A 39 4.43 -11.54 4.83
N TYR A 40 4.31 -10.21 4.76
CA TYR A 40 3.64 -9.45 5.82
C TYR A 40 2.17 -9.85 5.95
N ARG A 41 1.45 -10.00 4.82
CA ARG A 41 0.05 -10.45 4.82
C ARG A 41 -0.09 -11.84 5.42
N GLN A 42 0.80 -12.75 5.05
CA GLN A 42 0.84 -14.10 5.61
C GLN A 42 1.15 -14.09 7.11
N ALA A 43 2.05 -13.23 7.59
CA ALA A 43 2.36 -13.09 9.00
C ALA A 43 1.14 -12.62 9.80
N LEU A 44 0.40 -11.62 9.29
CA LEU A 44 -0.84 -11.14 9.92
C LEU A 44 -1.94 -12.22 9.95
N ALA A 45 -2.06 -13.00 8.87
CA ALA A 45 -3.04 -14.08 8.76
C ALA A 45 -2.75 -15.26 9.71
N ASN A 46 -1.47 -15.57 9.95
CA ASN A 46 -1.04 -16.69 10.79
C ASN A 46 -0.49 -16.22 12.14
N LEU A 47 -0.89 -15.03 12.59
CA LEU A 47 -0.40 -14.48 13.85
C LEU A 47 -0.97 -15.30 15.03
N PRO A 48 -0.12 -15.84 15.93
CA PRO A 48 -0.59 -16.58 17.10
C PRO A 48 -1.44 -15.70 18.01
N GLU A 49 -2.45 -16.29 18.65
CA GLU A 49 -3.39 -15.51 19.48
C GLU A 49 -2.71 -14.84 20.67
N ASP A 50 -1.80 -15.53 21.36
CA ASP A 50 -1.06 -14.94 22.48
C ASP A 50 -0.26 -13.70 22.04
N VAL A 51 0.37 -13.77 20.85
CA VAL A 51 1.09 -12.65 20.28
C VAL A 51 0.12 -11.53 19.89
N ARG A 52 -1.04 -11.87 19.32
CA ARG A 52 -2.06 -10.89 18.93
C ARG A 52 -2.60 -10.11 20.14
N VAL A 53 -2.85 -10.81 21.25
CA VAL A 53 -3.50 -10.24 22.45
C VAL A 53 -2.49 -9.54 23.36
N TYR A 54 -1.29 -10.10 23.51
CA TYR A 54 -0.31 -9.64 24.50
C TYR A 54 0.86 -8.84 23.92
N SER A 55 0.81 -8.45 22.64
CA SER A 55 1.92 -7.71 22.03
C SER A 55 1.49 -6.68 20.99
N THR A 56 2.47 -5.93 20.49
CA THR A 56 2.32 -4.95 19.42
C THR A 56 2.53 -5.53 18.01
N ALA A 57 2.70 -6.85 17.89
CA ALA A 57 3.06 -7.49 16.61
C ALA A 57 2.13 -7.12 15.47
N GLN A 58 0.81 -7.11 15.71
CA GLN A 58 -0.16 -6.81 14.66
C GLN A 58 0.00 -5.40 14.12
N SER A 59 0.15 -4.39 14.98
CA SER A 59 0.31 -3.00 14.59
C SER A 59 1.70 -2.75 13.96
N ASP A 60 2.75 -3.35 14.50
CA ASP A 60 4.12 -3.22 13.99
C ASP A 60 4.28 -3.83 12.59
N ILE A 61 3.76 -5.05 12.38
CA ILE A 61 3.79 -5.72 11.08
C ILE A 61 2.92 -4.96 10.07
N THR A 62 1.77 -4.42 10.49
CA THR A 62 0.90 -3.61 9.62
C THR A 62 1.59 -2.31 9.21
N ARG A 63 2.26 -1.63 10.14
CA ARG A 63 3.06 -0.43 9.86
C ARG A 63 4.18 -0.73 8.86
N ALA A 64 4.92 -1.83 9.06
CA ALA A 64 5.98 -2.25 8.14
C ALA A 64 5.44 -2.58 6.74
N LEU A 65 4.27 -3.24 6.67
CA LEU A 65 3.57 -3.51 5.41
C LEU A 65 3.22 -2.21 4.67
N GLN A 66 2.63 -1.24 5.36
CA GLN A 66 2.28 0.05 4.76
C GLN A 66 3.51 0.80 4.22
N ALA A 67 4.61 0.81 4.98
CA ALA A 67 5.88 1.36 4.54
C ALA A 67 6.39 0.68 3.25
N ARG A 68 6.22 -0.65 3.13
CA ARG A 68 6.58 -1.39 1.92
C ARG A 68 5.68 -1.12 0.73
N LEU A 69 4.38 -0.93 0.94
CA LEU A 69 3.48 -0.51 -0.13
C LEU A 69 3.83 0.89 -0.64
N GLY A 70 4.14 1.83 0.26
CA GLY A 70 4.58 3.18 -0.12
C GLY A 70 5.88 3.19 -0.91
N ALA A 71 6.89 2.44 -0.45
CA ALA A 71 8.16 2.29 -1.16
C ALA A 71 7.99 1.65 -2.55
N ALA A 72 7.12 0.64 -2.67
CA ALA A 72 6.81 0.02 -3.96
C ALA A 72 6.16 1.02 -4.91
N ALA A 73 5.17 1.80 -4.44
CA ALA A 73 4.51 2.82 -5.24
C ALA A 73 5.47 3.93 -5.72
N ALA A 74 6.36 4.41 -4.85
CA ALA A 74 7.39 5.38 -5.23
C ALA A 74 8.36 4.84 -6.28
N SER A 75 8.72 3.55 -6.18
CA SER A 75 9.58 2.87 -7.17
C SER A 75 8.89 2.74 -8.53
N SER A 76 7.57 2.55 -8.55
CA SER A 76 6.76 2.57 -9.78
C SER A 76 6.78 3.94 -10.47
N GLY A 77 6.76 5.02 -9.69
CA GLY A 77 6.75 6.39 -10.21
C GLY A 77 8.08 6.83 -10.83
N HIS A 78 9.20 6.22 -10.45
CA HIS A 78 10.50 6.50 -11.08
C HIS A 78 10.71 5.76 -12.41
N ARG A 79 9.88 4.76 -12.72
CA ARG A 79 9.93 3.98 -13.97
C ARG A 79 8.87 4.49 -14.96
N GLY A 80 8.89 5.80 -15.23
CA GLY A 80 7.91 6.48 -16.08
C GLY A 80 8.36 7.88 -16.50
N GLU A 81 9.42 7.98 -17.30
CA GLU A 81 9.63 9.13 -18.17
C GLU A 81 8.77 8.91 -19.43
N GLY A 82 7.57 9.48 -19.42
CA GLY A 82 6.59 9.35 -20.50
C GLY A 82 5.31 10.08 -20.11
N GLY A 83 5.17 11.32 -20.59
CA GLY A 83 4.26 12.33 -20.06
C GLY A 83 2.76 12.04 -20.17
N GLY A 84 1.99 12.84 -19.43
CA GLY A 84 0.57 13.05 -19.70
C GLY A 84 -0.31 13.19 -18.47
N GLY A 85 -0.76 14.41 -18.18
CA GLY A 85 -2.10 14.64 -17.64
C GLY A 85 -2.31 14.49 -16.13
N GLY A 86 -1.34 14.85 -15.29
CA GLY A 86 -1.64 15.12 -13.88
C GLY A 86 -2.40 16.43 -13.75
N VAL A 87 -3.60 16.42 -13.18
CA VAL A 87 -4.33 17.66 -12.81
C VAL A 87 -3.53 18.40 -11.74
N SER A 88 -2.60 19.24 -12.18
CA SER A 88 -1.83 20.08 -11.29
C SER A 88 -2.79 20.92 -10.45
N PRO A 89 -2.58 21.06 -9.13
CA PRO A 89 -3.39 21.95 -8.29
C PRO A 89 -3.41 23.38 -8.84
N LEU A 90 -2.34 23.80 -9.53
CA LEU A 90 -2.28 25.05 -10.29
C LEU A 90 -3.30 25.13 -11.43
N LEU A 91 -3.55 24.04 -12.15
CA LEU A 91 -4.56 23.97 -13.22
C LEU A 91 -5.97 24.08 -12.63
N VAL A 92 -6.22 23.38 -11.52
CA VAL A 92 -7.53 23.46 -10.82
C VAL A 92 -7.78 24.90 -10.34
N VAL A 93 -6.79 25.56 -9.75
CA VAL A 93 -6.89 26.98 -9.33
C VAL A 93 -7.07 27.92 -10.53
N ALA A 94 -6.40 27.66 -11.66
CA ALA A 94 -6.56 28.47 -12.86
C ALA A 94 -7.97 28.34 -13.47
N ILE A 95 -8.52 27.12 -13.51
CA ILE A 95 -9.88 26.87 -14.02
C ILE A 95 -10.93 27.50 -13.11
N THR A 96 -10.81 27.37 -11.78
CA THR A 96 -11.77 27.98 -10.85
C THR A 96 -11.72 29.51 -10.88
N ALA A 97 -10.52 30.11 -11.00
CA ALA A 97 -10.37 31.55 -11.17
C ALA A 97 -11.01 32.04 -12.48
N ALA A 98 -10.85 31.30 -13.59
CA ALA A 98 -11.45 31.66 -14.88
C ALA A 98 -13.00 31.64 -14.84
N ILE A 99 -13.60 30.68 -14.14
CA ILE A 99 -15.06 30.59 -13.99
C ILE A 99 -15.60 31.74 -13.14
N LEU A 100 -14.90 32.12 -12.06
CA LEU A 100 -15.29 33.24 -11.19
C LEU A 100 -15.22 34.60 -11.90
N VAL A 101 -14.23 34.80 -12.79
CA VAL A 101 -14.11 36.03 -13.58
C VAL A 101 -15.24 36.18 -14.61
N ALA A 102 -15.70 35.08 -15.23
CA ALA A 102 -16.80 35.12 -16.19
C ALA A 102 -18.16 35.46 -15.55
N ALA A 103 -18.39 35.08 -14.29
CA ALA A 103 -19.61 35.47 -13.55
C ALA A 103 -19.59 36.93 -13.08
N GLY A 104 -18.40 37.53 -12.90
CA GLY A 104 -18.26 38.93 -12.47
C GLY A 104 -18.53 39.97 -13.56
N SER A 105 -18.43 39.60 -14.85
CA SER A 105 -18.64 40.54 -15.96
C SER A 105 -20.11 40.91 -16.22
N LEU A 106 -21.07 40.20 -15.61
CA LEU A 106 -22.50 40.51 -15.72
C LEU A 106 -22.94 41.62 -14.76
N ALA A 107 -22.14 41.95 -13.75
CA ALA A 107 -22.49 42.96 -12.75
C ALA A 107 -22.05 44.40 -13.11
N ALA A 108 -21.20 44.58 -14.12
CA ALA A 108 -20.67 45.90 -14.52
C ALA A 108 -21.42 46.57 -15.68
N ALA A 109 -22.43 45.92 -16.27
CA ALA A 109 -23.23 46.47 -17.38
C ALA A 109 -24.61 47.00 -16.94
N VAL A 110 -24.93 46.97 -15.64
CA VAL A 110 -26.18 47.50 -15.08
C VAL A 110 -25.88 48.39 -13.86
N ARG A 111 -25.08 49.44 -14.05
CA ARG A 111 -25.25 50.74 -13.39
C ARG A 111 -24.40 51.81 -14.08
#